data_AF-A0AAV9JXK9-F1
#
_entry.id   AF-A0AAV9JXK9-F1
#
_cell.length_a   1.000
_cell.length_b   1.000
_cell.length_c   1.000
_cell.angle_alpha   90.00
_cell.angle_beta   90.00
_cell.angle_gamma   90.00
#
_symmetry.space_group_name_H-M   'P 1'
#
loop_
_entity.id
_entity.type
_entity.pdbx_description
1 polymer ?
#
loop_
_entity_poly.entity_id
_entity_poly.type
_entity_poly.pdbx_seq_one_letter_code
_entity_poly.pdbx_strand_id
1 'polypeptide(L)'
;MKSFTAALVLALAAAATAAPSSRLRSAKRQSGTCLLDTVSNNPSVQDIENAINQWNDDVNTVNAYLNDFGNLAGPDAIVSATQQVLLSAQDEPCQFATLTSNSDFVGGSVTAAFDCANTDLGLVFKEHVLDNLNTIIQNPSDPPTFNAAVGDINFFRCCNVLPDADILWRDSAEDNGLGLSVNTVAGRPDACASIDCTGIDDCKALDNGAFGK
;
A
#
# COMPACT_ATOMS: atom_id res chain seq x y z
N MET A 1 13.31 75.17 -50.72
CA MET A 1 14.22 75.18 -49.55
C MET A 1 13.44 74.66 -48.36
N LYS A 2 13.72 73.53 -47.69
CA LYS A 2 14.83 72.58 -47.69
C LYS A 2 14.24 71.23 -47.28
N SER A 3 14.62 70.15 -47.99
CA SER A 3 14.54 68.78 -47.47
C SER A 3 15.48 68.63 -46.29
N PHE A 4 15.10 67.82 -45.30
CA PHE A 4 16.03 66.93 -44.62
C PHE A 4 15.29 65.64 -44.23
N THR A 5 15.83 64.54 -44.76
CA THR A 5 15.56 63.15 -44.44
C THR A 5 16.05 62.82 -43.03
N ALA A 6 15.29 62.01 -42.28
CA ALA A 6 15.84 61.23 -41.19
C ALA A 6 15.11 59.88 -41.12
N ALA A 7 15.85 58.83 -41.46
CA ALA A 7 15.49 57.44 -41.23
C ALA A 7 15.65 57.13 -39.74
N LEU A 8 14.73 56.37 -39.14
CA LEU A 8 15.04 55.66 -37.89
C LEU A 8 14.19 54.37 -37.74
N VAL A 9 14.88 53.26 -37.99
CA VAL A 9 14.92 51.99 -37.24
C VAL A 9 13.58 51.36 -36.79
N LEU A 10 13.22 50.26 -37.47
CA LEU A 10 12.37 49.19 -36.96
C LEU A 10 12.99 48.58 -35.69
N ALA A 11 12.29 48.66 -34.56
CA ALA A 11 12.53 47.81 -33.40
C ALA A 11 11.36 46.82 -33.29
N LEU A 12 11.58 45.58 -33.71
CA LEU A 12 10.62 44.49 -33.54
C LEU A 12 10.73 43.99 -32.09
N ALA A 13 9.79 44.40 -31.24
CA ALA A 13 9.68 43.88 -29.89
C ALA A 13 9.12 42.44 -29.94
N ALA A 14 10.00 41.45 -29.83
CA ALA A 14 9.59 40.09 -29.54
C ALA A 14 9.17 40.03 -28.07
N ALA A 15 7.87 40.01 -27.82
CA ALA A 15 7.32 39.66 -26.52
C ALA A 15 7.62 38.18 -26.25
N ALA A 16 8.70 37.92 -25.51
CA ALA A 16 8.93 36.61 -24.91
C ALA A 16 7.83 36.39 -23.87
N THR A 17 6.82 35.60 -24.23
CA THR A 17 5.94 34.99 -23.25
C THR A 17 6.80 34.05 -22.41
N ALA A 18 7.23 34.51 -21.24
CA ALA A 18 7.73 33.63 -20.19
C ALA A 18 6.54 32.75 -19.77
N ALA A 19 6.43 31.58 -20.41
CA ALA A 19 5.55 30.53 -19.92
C ALA A 19 6.00 30.19 -18.49
N PRO A 20 5.10 30.12 -17.51
CA PRO A 20 5.46 29.71 -16.16
C PRO A 20 6.10 28.34 -16.28
N SER A 21 7.36 28.23 -15.83
CA SER A 21 8.01 26.95 -15.62
C SER A 21 7.15 26.17 -14.65
N SER A 22 6.32 25.28 -15.18
CA SER A 22 5.79 24.14 -14.48
C SER A 22 7.02 23.45 -13.89
N ARG A 23 7.21 23.63 -12.58
CA ARG A 23 8.11 22.78 -11.80
C ARG A 23 7.58 21.37 -12.01
N LEU A 24 8.17 20.68 -12.99
CA LEU A 24 8.13 19.25 -13.10
C LEU A 24 8.81 18.74 -11.84
N ARG A 25 8.03 18.65 -10.74
CA ARG A 25 8.31 17.66 -9.72
C ARG A 25 8.45 16.37 -10.50
N SER A 26 9.64 15.81 -10.49
CA SER A 26 9.88 14.49 -11.04
C SER A 26 9.01 13.52 -10.26
N ALA A 27 7.76 13.36 -10.69
CA ALA A 27 6.99 12.17 -10.41
C ALA A 27 7.78 11.05 -11.07
N LYS A 28 8.62 10.40 -10.27
CA LYS A 28 9.26 9.14 -10.61
C LYS A 28 8.10 8.25 -11.04
N ARG A 29 7.96 7.98 -12.34
CA ARG A 29 6.92 7.11 -12.87
C ARG A 29 7.00 5.80 -12.11
N GLN A 30 6.03 5.57 -11.23
CA GLN A 30 5.95 4.35 -10.46
C GLN A 30 5.56 3.24 -11.43
N SER A 31 6.27 2.11 -11.37
CA SER A 31 5.93 0.89 -12.13
C SER A 31 4.47 0.55 -11.82
N GLY A 32 3.70 0.16 -12.84
CA GLY A 32 2.22 0.14 -12.84
C GLY A 32 1.55 -0.88 -11.92
N THR A 33 1.90 -0.85 -10.63
CA THR A 33 1.51 -1.80 -9.60
C THR A 33 0.76 -1.11 -8.45
N CYS A 34 1.02 0.18 -8.22
CA CYS A 34 0.29 0.94 -7.19
C CYS A 34 -0.94 1.61 -7.78
N LEU A 35 -2.12 1.40 -7.17
CA LEU A 35 -3.37 2.07 -7.56
C LEU A 35 -3.40 3.50 -7.02
N LEU A 36 -2.86 3.70 -5.82
CA LEU A 36 -2.56 5.01 -5.24
C LEU A 36 -1.05 5.27 -5.33
N ASP A 37 -0.67 6.46 -5.80
CA ASP A 37 0.75 6.87 -5.83
C ASP A 37 1.35 6.81 -4.41
N THR A 38 2.49 6.14 -4.26
CA THR A 38 3.17 6.08 -2.96
C THR A 38 3.74 7.45 -2.59
N VAL A 39 3.39 7.94 -1.41
CA VAL A 39 3.95 9.17 -0.87
C VAL A 39 5.13 8.85 0.03
N SER A 40 6.33 9.01 -0.52
CA SER A 40 7.60 8.62 0.13
C SER A 40 8.28 9.70 0.95
N ASN A 41 7.66 10.88 1.09
CA ASN A 41 8.22 12.00 1.84
C ASN A 41 7.12 12.70 2.63
N ASN A 42 6.92 12.28 3.87
CA ASN A 42 5.96 12.84 4.82
C ASN A 42 4.56 13.04 4.20
N PRO A 43 3.76 11.97 4.06
CA PRO A 43 2.36 12.04 3.62
C PRO A 43 1.56 13.08 4.38
N SER A 44 0.63 13.74 3.68
CA SER A 44 -0.39 14.56 4.34
C SER A 44 -1.43 13.67 5.04
N VAL A 45 -2.23 14.27 5.94
CA VAL A 45 -3.38 13.59 6.57
C VAL A 45 -4.29 12.93 5.54
N GLN A 46 -4.52 13.58 4.40
CA GLN A 46 -5.34 13.02 3.31
C GLN A 46 -4.66 11.81 2.64
N ASP A 47 -3.33 11.85 2.49
CA ASP A 47 -2.59 10.72 1.91
C ASP A 47 -2.64 9.51 2.86
N ILE A 48 -2.55 9.72 4.17
CA ILE A 48 -2.72 8.68 5.20
C ILE A 48 -4.14 8.10 5.13
N GLU A 49 -5.17 8.93 5.12
CA GLU A 49 -6.57 8.49 5.00
C GLU A 49 -6.81 7.66 3.73
N ASN A 50 -6.32 8.15 2.58
CA ASN A 50 -6.45 7.45 1.31
C ASN A 50 -5.69 6.12 1.32
N ALA A 51 -4.50 6.07 1.91
CA ALA A 51 -3.71 4.85 2.01
C ALA A 51 -4.40 3.80 2.89
N ILE A 52 -4.95 4.18 4.05
CA ILE A 52 -5.68 3.24 4.92
C ILE A 52 -6.94 2.72 4.22
N ASN A 53 -7.70 3.59 3.56
CA ASN A 53 -8.93 3.18 2.87
C ASN A 53 -8.64 2.27 1.66
N GLN A 54 -7.65 2.60 0.84
CA GLN A 54 -7.23 1.76 -0.29
C GLN A 54 -6.74 0.39 0.21
N TRP A 55 -5.89 0.37 1.24
CA TRP A 55 -5.41 -0.90 1.79
C TRP A 55 -6.53 -1.75 2.39
N ASN A 56 -7.54 -1.13 3.03
CA ASN A 56 -8.76 -1.84 3.45
C ASN A 56 -9.48 -2.52 2.27
N ASP A 57 -9.63 -1.82 1.14
CA ASP A 57 -10.29 -2.37 -0.05
C ASP A 57 -9.48 -3.53 -0.66
N ASP A 58 -8.16 -3.42 -0.69
CA ASP A 58 -7.28 -4.49 -1.15
C ASP A 58 -7.33 -5.72 -0.24
N VAL A 59 -7.27 -5.50 1.08
CA VAL A 59 -7.43 -6.57 2.07
C VAL A 59 -8.76 -7.29 1.89
N ASN A 60 -9.86 -6.55 1.71
CA ASN A 60 -11.18 -7.15 1.51
C ASN A 60 -11.26 -7.95 0.20
N THR A 61 -10.62 -7.46 -0.86
CA THR A 61 -10.51 -8.16 -2.14
C THR A 61 -9.75 -9.48 -1.99
N VAL A 62 -8.60 -9.46 -1.29
CA VAL A 62 -7.82 -10.67 -1.02
C VAL A 62 -8.60 -11.66 -0.15
N ASN A 63 -9.28 -11.18 0.89
CA ASN A 63 -10.06 -12.04 1.77
C ASN A 63 -11.24 -12.69 1.06
N ALA A 64 -11.96 -11.94 0.20
CA ALA A 64 -13.05 -12.48 -0.59
C ALA A 64 -12.57 -13.60 -1.53
N TYR A 65 -11.42 -13.41 -2.18
CA TYR A 65 -10.78 -14.44 -2.99
C TYR A 65 -10.43 -15.69 -2.17
N LEU A 66 -9.79 -15.52 -1.00
CA LEU A 66 -9.40 -16.65 -0.15
C LEU A 66 -10.62 -17.44 0.35
N ASN A 67 -11.71 -16.75 0.68
CA ASN A 67 -12.96 -17.36 1.12
C ASN A 67 -13.66 -18.14 -0.01
N ASP A 68 -13.57 -17.66 -1.26
CA ASP A 68 -14.23 -18.29 -2.41
C ASP A 68 -13.32 -19.28 -3.16
N PHE A 69 -12.02 -19.35 -2.83
CA PHE A 69 -11.03 -20.12 -3.59
C PHE A 69 -11.44 -21.58 -3.83
N GLY A 70 -12.04 -22.23 -2.83
CA GLY A 70 -12.49 -23.62 -2.91
C GLY A 70 -13.64 -23.86 -3.92
N ASN A 71 -14.31 -22.80 -4.38
CA ASN A 71 -15.43 -22.87 -5.33
C ASN A 71 -14.99 -22.65 -6.79
N LEU A 72 -13.71 -22.36 -7.04
CA LEU A 72 -13.21 -22.06 -8.38
C LEU A 72 -13.24 -23.30 -9.29
N ALA A 73 -13.86 -23.16 -10.46
CA ALA A 73 -14.17 -24.26 -11.38
C ALA A 73 -12.99 -24.68 -12.28
N GLY A 74 -11.88 -25.11 -11.66
CA GLY A 74 -10.72 -25.67 -12.36
C GLY A 74 -9.62 -24.65 -12.73
N PRO A 75 -8.57 -25.10 -13.45
CA PRO A 75 -7.32 -24.34 -13.60
C PRO A 75 -7.49 -22.93 -14.19
N ASP A 76 -8.31 -22.76 -15.23
CA ASP A 76 -8.51 -21.46 -15.88
C ASP A 76 -9.20 -20.45 -14.94
N ALA A 77 -10.18 -20.91 -14.16
CA ALA A 77 -10.86 -20.09 -13.17
C ALA A 77 -9.90 -19.69 -12.03
N ILE A 78 -9.05 -20.62 -11.59
CA ILE A 78 -8.00 -20.37 -10.60
C ILE A 78 -7.04 -19.29 -11.10
N VAL A 79 -6.47 -19.43 -12.30
CA VAL A 79 -5.55 -18.42 -12.86
C VAL A 79 -6.22 -17.06 -12.97
N SER A 80 -7.44 -17.01 -13.54
CA SER A 80 -8.13 -15.74 -13.76
C SER A 80 -8.45 -15.01 -12.46
N ALA A 81 -8.99 -15.72 -11.46
CA ALA A 81 -9.27 -15.14 -10.16
C ALA A 81 -7.99 -14.72 -9.43
N THR A 82 -6.94 -15.55 -9.48
CA THR A 82 -5.67 -15.27 -8.80
C THR A 82 -4.93 -14.07 -9.41
N GLN A 83 -4.98 -13.90 -10.73
CA GLN A 83 -4.40 -12.72 -11.39
C GLN A 83 -5.11 -11.42 -11.02
N GLN A 84 -6.44 -11.46 -10.83
CA GLN A 84 -7.21 -10.28 -10.42
C GLN A 84 -6.85 -9.86 -8.99
N VAL A 85 -6.83 -10.81 -8.05
CA VAL A 85 -6.47 -10.53 -6.65
C VAL A 85 -5.00 -10.15 -6.48
N LEU A 86 -4.10 -10.66 -7.34
CA LEU A 86 -2.68 -10.31 -7.29
C LEU A 86 -2.47 -8.80 -7.46
N LEU A 87 -3.29 -8.10 -8.24
CA LEU A 87 -3.17 -6.65 -8.39
C LEU A 87 -3.44 -5.92 -7.07
N SER A 88 -4.50 -6.29 -6.35
CA SER A 88 -4.78 -5.74 -5.02
C SER A 88 -3.69 -6.07 -4.01
N ALA A 89 -3.25 -7.34 -3.97
CA ALA A 89 -2.17 -7.74 -3.07
C ALA A 89 -0.85 -6.99 -3.38
N GLN A 90 -0.58 -6.69 -4.66
CA GLN A 90 0.60 -5.95 -5.06
C GLN A 90 0.49 -4.43 -4.81
N ASP A 91 -0.71 -3.90 -4.63
CA ASP A 91 -0.91 -2.50 -4.20
C ASP A 91 -0.60 -2.33 -2.72
N GLU A 92 -0.92 -3.30 -1.85
CA GLU A 92 -0.73 -3.21 -0.38
C GLU A 92 0.67 -2.65 0.04
N PRO A 93 1.81 -3.08 -0.54
CA PRO A 93 3.13 -2.50 -0.23
C PRO A 93 3.26 -0.99 -0.52
N CYS A 94 2.46 -0.45 -1.43
CA CYS A 94 2.43 0.97 -1.78
C CYS A 94 1.76 1.81 -0.68
N GLN A 95 0.69 1.30 -0.07
CA GLN A 95 0.06 1.93 1.09
C GLN A 95 0.93 1.76 2.32
N PHE A 96 1.52 0.58 2.53
CA PHE A 96 2.52 0.35 3.58
C PHE A 96 3.68 1.35 3.50
N ALA A 97 4.27 1.53 2.32
CA ALA A 97 5.35 2.49 2.10
C ALA A 97 4.91 3.94 2.34
N THR A 98 3.64 4.27 2.09
CA THR A 98 3.09 5.60 2.37
C THR A 98 2.99 5.83 3.89
N LEU A 99 2.36 4.91 4.63
CA LEU A 99 2.16 5.05 6.07
C LEU A 99 3.49 5.10 6.85
N THR A 100 4.47 4.31 6.43
CA THR A 100 5.80 4.24 7.07
C THR A 100 6.70 5.42 6.71
N SER A 101 6.30 6.26 5.75
CA SER A 101 7.05 7.47 5.35
C SER A 101 6.63 8.74 6.12
N ASN A 102 5.70 8.65 7.08
CA ASN A 102 5.32 9.77 7.95
C ASN A 102 6.53 10.22 8.79
N SER A 103 6.83 11.52 8.80
CA SER A 103 7.99 12.06 9.53
C SER A 103 7.93 11.80 11.02
N ASP A 104 6.73 11.68 11.58
CA ASP A 104 6.55 11.43 13.01
C ASP A 104 7.02 10.02 13.41
N PHE A 105 7.10 9.11 12.43
CA PHE A 105 7.67 7.77 12.57
C PHE A 105 9.13 7.67 12.08
N VAL A 106 9.61 8.66 11.31
CA VAL A 106 10.98 8.68 10.78
C VAL A 106 11.87 9.54 11.70
N GLY A 107 12.50 8.90 12.68
CA GLY A 107 13.44 9.56 13.61
C GLY A 107 12.78 10.18 14.86
N GLY A 108 11.47 9.98 15.04
CA GLY A 108 10.72 10.25 16.27
C GLY A 108 10.73 9.08 17.26
N SER A 109 10.05 9.23 18.40
CA SER A 109 9.79 8.12 19.33
C SER A 109 8.62 7.29 18.83
N VAL A 110 8.91 6.31 17.96
CA VAL A 110 7.95 5.34 17.47
C VAL A 110 7.59 4.36 18.60
N THR A 111 6.34 3.90 18.63
CA THR A 111 5.90 2.89 19.60
C THR A 111 6.55 1.55 19.27
N ALA A 112 6.81 0.73 20.28
CA ALA A 112 7.45 -0.57 20.05
C ALA A 112 6.57 -1.48 19.17
N ALA A 113 5.25 -1.37 19.30
CA ALA A 113 4.30 -2.09 18.46
C ALA A 113 4.38 -1.67 16.98
N PHE A 114 4.44 -0.37 16.70
CA PHE A 114 4.56 0.12 15.31
C PHE A 114 5.88 -0.29 14.66
N ASP A 115 7.02 -0.16 15.38
CA ASP A 115 8.32 -0.56 14.84
C ASP A 115 8.40 -2.07 14.56
N CYS A 116 7.80 -2.88 15.45
CA CYS A 116 7.63 -4.31 15.25
C CYS A 116 6.78 -4.60 14.00
N ALA A 117 5.57 -4.03 13.91
CA ALA A 117 4.65 -4.26 12.80
C ALA A 117 5.23 -3.82 11.45
N ASN A 118 5.95 -2.69 11.44
CA ASN A 118 6.67 -2.22 10.26
C ASN A 118 7.76 -3.20 9.81
N THR A 119 8.56 -3.69 10.75
CA THR A 119 9.63 -4.64 10.45
C THR A 119 9.06 -5.97 9.98
N ASP A 120 8.05 -6.50 10.67
CA ASP A 120 7.49 -7.82 10.37
C ASP A 120 6.78 -7.84 9.01
N LEU A 121 5.90 -6.87 8.73
CA LEU A 121 5.27 -6.72 7.40
C LEU A 121 6.29 -6.61 6.27
N GLY A 122 7.36 -5.84 6.48
CA GLY A 122 8.43 -5.65 5.51
C GLY A 122 9.19 -6.93 5.16
N LEU A 123 9.20 -7.92 6.07
CA LEU A 123 9.87 -9.21 5.88
C LEU A 123 8.92 -10.30 5.37
N VAL A 124 7.69 -10.34 5.88
CA VAL A 124 6.76 -11.46 5.70
C VAL A 124 5.92 -11.32 4.42
N PHE A 125 5.48 -10.11 4.07
CA PHE A 125 4.40 -9.93 3.10
C PHE A 125 4.71 -10.50 1.71
N LYS A 126 5.90 -10.20 1.17
CA LYS A 126 6.26 -10.62 -0.18
C LYS A 126 6.32 -12.15 -0.30
N GLU A 127 7.03 -12.80 0.62
CA GLU A 127 7.28 -14.24 0.59
C GLU A 127 5.97 -15.02 0.77
N HIS A 128 5.15 -14.63 1.75
CA HIS A 128 4.01 -15.43 2.15
C HIS A 128 2.69 -15.04 1.45
N VAL A 129 2.60 -13.85 0.88
CA VAL A 129 1.41 -13.42 0.11
C VAL A 129 1.71 -13.42 -1.39
N LEU A 130 2.64 -12.58 -1.84
CA LEU A 130 2.85 -12.36 -3.28
C LEU A 130 3.45 -13.57 -3.99
N ASP A 131 4.44 -14.22 -3.41
CA ASP A 131 5.09 -15.38 -4.04
C ASP A 131 4.17 -16.61 -4.07
N ASN A 132 3.31 -16.77 -3.06
CA ASN A 132 2.27 -17.81 -3.05
C ASN A 132 1.16 -17.55 -4.06
N LEU A 133 0.69 -16.31 -4.23
CA LEU A 133 -0.25 -15.97 -5.32
C LEU A 133 0.37 -16.29 -6.70
N ASN A 134 1.64 -15.98 -6.91
CA ASN A 134 2.36 -16.38 -8.12
C ASN A 134 2.50 -17.89 -8.26
N THR A 135 2.72 -18.62 -7.16
CA THR A 135 2.80 -20.09 -7.14
C THR A 135 1.50 -20.71 -7.62
N ILE A 136 0.34 -20.19 -7.17
CA ILE A 136 -0.98 -20.62 -7.62
C ILE A 136 -1.16 -20.38 -9.12
N ILE A 137 -0.77 -19.19 -9.62
CA ILE A 137 -0.84 -18.85 -11.05
C ILE A 137 0.02 -19.79 -11.91
N GLN A 138 1.20 -20.18 -11.42
CA GLN A 138 2.13 -21.03 -12.16
C GLN A 138 1.74 -22.51 -12.13
N ASN A 139 1.00 -22.95 -11.11
CA ASN A 139 0.67 -24.35 -10.88
C ASN A 139 -0.85 -24.59 -10.71
N PRO A 140 -1.72 -24.09 -11.61
CA PRO A 140 -3.17 -24.11 -11.41
C PRO A 140 -3.80 -25.50 -11.55
N SER A 141 -3.05 -26.46 -12.08
CA SER A 141 -3.46 -27.85 -12.26
C SER A 141 -2.86 -28.81 -11.21
N ASP A 142 -2.18 -28.26 -10.19
CA ASP A 142 -1.52 -29.04 -9.13
C ASP A 142 -2.13 -28.72 -7.74
N PRO A 143 -3.21 -29.43 -7.34
CA PRO A 143 -3.91 -29.15 -6.09
C PRO A 143 -3.05 -29.19 -4.83
N PRO A 144 -2.15 -30.16 -4.64
CA PRO A 144 -1.19 -30.10 -3.53
C PRO A 144 -0.45 -28.76 -3.43
N THR A 145 0.07 -28.26 -4.55
CA THR A 145 0.86 -27.02 -4.59
C THR A 145 0.01 -25.79 -4.32
N PHE A 146 -1.11 -25.61 -5.02
CA PHE A 146 -1.93 -24.41 -4.79
C PHE A 146 -2.63 -24.42 -3.43
N ASN A 147 -3.00 -25.60 -2.88
CA ASN A 147 -3.59 -25.68 -1.54
C ASN A 147 -2.57 -25.33 -0.45
N ALA A 148 -1.31 -25.75 -0.61
CA ALA A 148 -0.23 -25.34 0.29
C ALA A 148 -0.03 -23.81 0.25
N ALA A 149 -0.01 -23.22 -0.96
CA ALA A 149 0.12 -21.78 -1.12
C ALA A 149 -1.06 -21.00 -0.50
N VAL A 150 -2.30 -21.43 -0.69
CA VAL A 150 -3.48 -20.82 -0.04
C VAL A 150 -3.44 -20.98 1.48
N GLY A 151 -2.99 -22.13 1.98
CA GLY A 151 -2.79 -22.37 3.40
C GLY A 151 -1.77 -21.41 4.02
N ASP A 152 -0.63 -21.22 3.34
CA ASP A 152 0.43 -20.31 3.79
C ASP A 152 -0.01 -18.85 3.77
N ILE A 153 -0.70 -18.40 2.71
CA ILE A 153 -1.30 -17.05 2.64
C ILE A 153 -2.24 -16.84 3.83
N ASN A 154 -3.17 -17.77 4.07
CA ASN A 154 -4.12 -17.63 5.18
C ASN A 154 -3.40 -17.59 6.53
N PHE A 155 -2.42 -18.47 6.76
CA PHE A 155 -1.67 -18.50 8.02
C PHE A 155 -0.97 -17.16 8.30
N PHE A 156 -0.15 -16.68 7.37
CA PHE A 156 0.61 -15.46 7.57
C PHE A 156 -0.28 -14.21 7.55
N ARG A 157 -1.36 -14.18 6.77
CA ARG A 157 -2.31 -13.07 6.84
C ARG A 157 -3.01 -13.01 8.19
N CYS A 158 -3.46 -14.15 8.72
CA CYS A 158 -4.15 -14.18 10.01
C CYS A 158 -3.24 -13.84 11.18
N CYS A 159 -1.99 -14.32 11.17
CA CYS A 159 -1.10 -14.25 12.32
C CYS A 159 -0.07 -13.12 12.29
N ASN A 160 0.19 -12.49 11.13
CA ASN A 160 1.19 -11.44 10.98
C ASN A 160 0.60 -10.23 10.24
N VAL A 161 0.33 -10.38 8.93
CA VAL A 161 0.00 -9.24 8.05
C VAL A 161 -1.20 -8.41 8.53
N LEU A 162 -2.34 -9.05 8.81
CA LEU A 162 -3.55 -8.33 9.21
C LEU A 162 -3.46 -7.81 10.65
N PRO A 163 -2.89 -8.54 11.63
CA PRO A 163 -2.50 -7.98 12.92
C PRO A 163 -1.65 -6.71 12.85
N ASP A 164 -0.59 -6.72 12.03
CA ASP A 164 0.34 -5.61 11.90
C ASP A 164 -0.28 -4.42 11.17
N ALA A 165 -1.12 -4.69 10.16
CA ALA A 165 -1.92 -3.68 9.51
C ALA A 165 -2.84 -2.95 10.51
N ASP A 166 -3.50 -3.66 11.44
CA ASP A 166 -4.30 -3.01 12.49
C ASP A 166 -3.46 -2.03 13.33
N ILE A 167 -2.19 -2.39 13.63
CA ILE A 167 -1.28 -1.55 14.39
C ILE A 167 -0.92 -0.31 13.57
N LEU A 168 -0.39 -0.49 12.36
CA LEU A 168 0.00 0.62 11.50
C LEU A 168 -1.16 1.58 11.21
N TRP A 169 -2.35 1.05 10.95
CA TRP A 169 -3.53 1.87 10.62
C TRP A 169 -4.02 2.64 11.83
N ARG A 170 -4.15 1.99 13.00
CA ARG A 170 -4.56 2.67 14.24
C ARG A 170 -3.59 3.77 14.59
N ASP A 171 -2.31 3.45 14.63
CA ASP A 171 -1.25 4.35 15.07
C ASP A 171 -1.13 5.54 14.10
N SER A 172 -1.15 5.28 12.78
CA SER A 172 -1.19 6.35 11.77
C SER A 172 -2.45 7.21 11.87
N ALA A 173 -3.61 6.60 12.12
CA ALA A 173 -4.87 7.33 12.24
C ALA A 173 -4.95 8.18 13.52
N GLU A 174 -4.50 7.67 14.65
CA GLU A 174 -4.48 8.41 15.92
C GLU A 174 -3.57 9.63 15.85
N ASP A 175 -2.36 9.45 15.33
CA ASP A 175 -1.36 10.51 15.16
C ASP A 175 -1.85 11.64 14.23
N ASN A 176 -2.64 11.27 13.21
CA ASN A 176 -3.19 12.22 12.23
C ASN A 176 -4.62 12.71 12.55
N GLY A 177 -5.19 12.34 13.71
CA GLY A 177 -6.53 12.77 14.12
C GLY A 177 -7.68 12.15 13.32
N LEU A 178 -7.47 10.98 12.72
CA LEU A 178 -8.39 10.22 11.86
C LEU A 178 -9.12 9.07 12.58
N GLY A 179 -8.99 8.93 13.91
CA GLY A 179 -9.46 7.75 14.65
C GLY A 179 -10.96 7.39 14.54
N LEU A 180 -11.79 8.26 13.95
CA LEU A 180 -13.22 7.99 13.66
C LEU A 180 -13.57 8.04 12.17
N SER A 181 -12.64 8.43 11.28
CA SER A 181 -12.90 8.60 9.85
C SER A 181 -12.45 7.42 9.00
N VAL A 182 -11.54 6.58 9.51
CA VAL A 182 -11.03 5.39 8.81
C VAL A 182 -11.28 4.12 9.61
N ASN A 183 -11.42 2.99 8.91
CA ASN A 183 -11.45 1.68 9.54
C ASN A 183 -10.03 1.21 9.85
N THR A 184 -9.69 1.11 11.13
CA THR A 184 -8.36 0.69 11.59
C THR A 184 -8.28 -0.79 11.95
N VAL A 185 -9.33 -1.56 11.65
CA VAL A 185 -9.37 -3.01 11.85
C VAL A 185 -9.48 -3.70 10.50
N ALA A 186 -8.41 -4.37 10.08
CA ALA A 186 -8.38 -5.09 8.82
C ALA A 186 -9.42 -6.21 8.79
N GLY A 187 -10.12 -6.37 7.67
CA GLY A 187 -11.01 -7.52 7.48
C GLY A 187 -10.23 -8.82 7.66
N ARG A 188 -10.86 -9.85 8.24
CA ARG A 188 -10.26 -11.19 8.38
C ARG A 188 -10.95 -12.17 7.42
N PRO A 189 -10.21 -13.01 6.67
CA PRO A 189 -10.81 -14.12 5.95
C PRO A 189 -11.36 -15.16 6.95
N ASP A 190 -12.29 -15.99 6.49
CA ASP A 190 -13.01 -16.97 7.32
C ASP A 190 -12.05 -17.98 7.97
N ALA A 191 -10.94 -18.28 7.27
CA ALA A 191 -9.88 -19.16 7.77
C ALA A 191 -9.31 -18.70 9.11
N CYS A 192 -9.26 -17.38 9.39
CA CYS A 192 -8.72 -16.85 10.64
C CYS A 192 -9.52 -17.25 11.88
N ALA A 193 -10.79 -17.67 11.72
CA ALA A 193 -11.57 -18.17 12.85
C ALA A 193 -11.06 -19.53 13.38
N SER A 194 -10.23 -20.23 12.61
CA SER A 194 -9.76 -21.59 12.91
C SER A 194 -8.23 -21.73 12.96
N ILE A 195 -7.50 -20.71 12.51
CA ILE A 195 -6.04 -20.70 12.53
C ILE A 195 -5.55 -20.36 13.94
N ASP A 196 -4.67 -21.20 14.46
CA ASP A 196 -3.99 -20.98 15.74
C ASP A 196 -2.70 -20.20 15.50
N CYS A 197 -2.67 -18.96 16.02
CA CYS A 197 -1.51 -18.08 15.96
C CYS A 197 -0.64 -18.14 17.23
N THR A 198 -0.89 -19.10 18.12
CA THR A 198 -0.07 -19.23 19.34
C THR A 198 1.38 -19.57 19.01
N GLY A 199 2.31 -18.87 19.64
CA GLY A 199 3.75 -19.06 19.44
C GLY A 199 4.35 -18.32 18.23
N ILE A 200 3.57 -17.50 17.54
CA ILE A 200 4.08 -16.46 16.64
C ILE A 200 4.45 -15.23 17.47
N ASP A 201 5.59 -14.62 17.17
CA ASP A 201 6.02 -13.35 17.78
C ASP A 201 5.09 -12.23 17.31
N ASP A 202 3.96 -12.07 17.99
CA ASP A 202 2.91 -11.12 17.62
C ASP A 202 3.23 -9.71 18.16
N CYS A 203 3.37 -8.74 17.27
CA CYS A 203 3.55 -7.34 17.60
C CYS A 203 2.40 -6.77 18.47
N LYS A 204 1.21 -7.39 18.47
CA LYS A 204 0.07 -7.01 19.33
C LYS A 204 0.32 -7.22 20.82
N ALA A 205 1.29 -8.06 21.20
CA ALA A 205 1.67 -8.23 22.60
C ALA A 205 2.46 -7.03 23.14
N LEU A 206 2.93 -6.15 22.25
CA LEU A 206 3.66 -4.94 22.60
C LEU A 206 2.72 -3.77 22.90
N ASP A 207 3.16 -2.89 23.79
CA ASP A 207 2.41 -1.67 24.10
C ASP A 207 2.39 -0.73 22.87
N ASN A 208 1.19 -0.34 22.46
CA ASN A 208 1.01 0.70 21.43
C ASN A 208 1.32 2.10 21.97
N GLY A 209 1.58 2.25 23.27
CA GLY A 209 2.05 3.50 23.87
C GLY A 209 1.11 4.68 23.65
N ALA A 210 1.65 5.90 23.76
CA ALA A 210 0.97 7.12 23.35
C ALA A 210 1.88 7.87 22.37
N PHE A 211 1.35 8.27 21.22
CA PHE A 211 2.04 9.14 20.28
C PHE A 211 2.31 10.51 20.92
N GLY A 212 3.56 10.95 20.85
CA GLY A 212 4.04 12.16 21.50
C GLY A 212 3.56 13.41 20.79
N LYS A 213 2.81 14.25 21.52
CA LYS A 213 2.37 15.60 21.16
C LYS A 213 3.51 16.56 20.85
#